data_AF-A0A8R1DP72-F1
#
_entry.id   AF-A0A8R1DP72-F1
#
_cell.length_a   1.000
_cell.length_b   1.000
_cell.length_c   1.000
_cell.angle_alpha   90.00
_cell.angle_beta   90.00
_cell.angle_gamma   90.00
#
_symmetry.space_group_name_H-M   'P 1'
#
loop_
_entity.id
_entity.type
_entity.pdbx_description
1 polymer ?
#
loop_
_entity_poly.entity_id
_entity_poly.type
_entity_poly.pdbx_seq_one_letter_code
_entity_poly.pdbx_strand_id
1 'polypeptide(L)'
;MNFQVPPLRPEGMGRDSKEPRSWMEDYLEGKDEILLYITAALGVLMPAFVYLLYHKCHAYYERYAKKKEEKRLAEELAQSEAVVIVLGKEDGMAAPWAKVIHDKLCDEMVRKPMLWWSDSLDIKELMAFQGFCVFIAETTAGGTPTPSTEWILEWLEDLAADSKLKKKANFDKIRFSIVGFGSSDDGNAGFNKVARTLLKRLKIVGSKQITEVELFNTADTDKKIMERFVEFSFELLLQMDKHLPGMGGQTDESDGFESSSQSSGSASDDDDDEEEEEEDGNRKHKKMK
;
A
#
# COMPACT_ATOMS: atom_id res chain seq x y z
N MET A 1 -42.76 101.84 -2.80
CA MET A 1 -41.76 100.87 -3.29
C MET A 1 -40.41 101.55 -3.23
N ASN A 2 -39.60 101.23 -2.22
CA ASN A 2 -38.31 101.88 -1.94
C ASN A 2 -37.17 100.88 -2.17
N PHE A 3 -36.22 101.28 -3.04
CA PHE A 3 -34.76 101.04 -3.12
C PHE A 3 -34.24 99.61 -2.84
N GLN A 4 -33.33 99.02 -3.64
CA GLN A 4 -32.04 99.58 -4.05
C GLN A 4 -31.37 98.69 -5.11
N VAL A 5 -30.79 99.29 -6.15
CA VAL A 5 -29.87 98.69 -7.15
C VAL A 5 -28.82 99.76 -7.46
N PRO A 6 -27.58 99.47 -7.88
CA PRO A 6 -26.51 98.56 -7.43
C PRO A 6 -25.28 99.37 -6.89
N PRO A 7 -24.07 98.78 -6.76
CA PRO A 7 -23.11 99.13 -7.81
C PRO A 7 -22.30 97.95 -8.36
N LEU A 8 -21.94 98.13 -9.64
CA LEU A 8 -21.05 97.33 -10.46
C LEU A 8 -19.70 97.09 -9.77
N ARG A 9 -19.26 95.84 -9.72
CA ARG A 9 -17.94 95.45 -9.23
C ARG A 9 -16.89 95.68 -10.34
N PRO A 10 -15.69 96.18 -10.02
CA PRO A 10 -14.77 96.75 -10.99
C PRO A 10 -14.09 95.70 -11.87
N GLU A 11 -13.82 96.09 -13.11
CA GLU A 11 -12.80 95.46 -13.95
C GLU A 11 -11.41 95.54 -13.30
N GLY A 12 -10.63 94.48 -13.51
CA GLY A 12 -9.17 94.55 -13.51
C GLY A 12 -8.49 93.91 -12.30
N MET A 13 -8.09 92.63 -12.44
CA MET A 13 -6.71 92.21 -12.16
C MET A 13 -6.50 90.78 -12.67
N GLY A 14 -5.78 90.68 -13.78
CA GLY A 14 -5.13 89.43 -14.17
C GLY A 14 -4.20 88.97 -13.05
N ARG A 15 -4.39 87.72 -12.63
CA ARG A 15 -3.37 86.94 -11.94
C ARG A 15 -3.27 85.61 -12.67
N ASP A 16 -2.50 85.63 -13.76
CA ASP A 16 -1.65 84.49 -14.09
C ASP A 16 -0.66 84.31 -12.93
N SER A 17 -1.09 83.62 -11.88
CA SER A 17 -0.17 83.01 -10.93
C SER A 17 -0.02 81.55 -11.32
N LYS A 18 0.73 81.30 -12.40
CA LYS A 18 1.45 80.04 -12.55
C LYS A 18 2.53 80.06 -11.47
N GLU A 19 2.25 79.46 -10.32
CA GLU A 19 3.33 79.04 -9.43
C GLU A 19 4.31 78.19 -10.25
N PRO A 20 5.64 78.38 -10.14
CA PRO A 20 6.57 77.52 -10.82
C PRO A 20 6.39 76.12 -10.24
N ARG A 21 5.75 75.23 -11.00
CA ARG A 21 5.62 73.82 -10.66
C ARG A 21 6.99 73.29 -10.28
N SER A 22 7.02 72.53 -9.19
CA SER A 22 8.25 71.91 -8.73
C SER A 22 8.75 71.00 -9.85
N TRP A 23 10.05 71.01 -10.15
CA TRP A 23 10.65 70.09 -11.13
C TRP A 23 10.34 68.61 -10.79
N MET A 24 9.99 68.30 -9.54
CA MET A 24 9.48 66.99 -9.13
C MET A 24 8.07 66.71 -9.65
N GLU A 25 7.18 67.70 -9.73
CA GLU A 25 5.82 67.54 -10.27
C GLU A 25 5.84 67.33 -11.79
N ASP A 26 6.67 68.06 -12.54
CA ASP A 26 6.83 67.83 -13.99
C ASP A 26 7.50 66.46 -14.28
N TYR A 27 8.41 66.02 -13.39
CA TYR A 27 9.03 64.69 -13.49
C TYR A 27 8.10 63.55 -13.04
N LEU A 28 7.10 63.85 -12.20
CA LEU A 28 6.05 62.94 -11.77
C LEU A 28 4.92 62.88 -12.79
N GLU A 29 4.46 63.98 -13.38
CA GLU A 29 3.42 63.98 -14.43
C GLU A 29 3.85 63.13 -15.64
N GLY A 30 5.13 63.21 -16.07
CA GLY A 30 5.66 62.34 -17.13
C GLY A 30 5.85 60.88 -16.70
N LYS A 31 5.92 60.59 -15.40
CA LYS A 31 6.00 59.24 -14.84
C LYS A 31 4.64 58.66 -14.45
N ASP A 32 3.63 59.48 -14.22
CA ASP A 32 2.28 59.05 -13.84
C ASP A 32 1.60 58.34 -15.00
N GLU A 33 1.81 58.80 -16.23
CA GLU A 33 1.38 58.06 -17.43
C GLU A 33 2.10 56.71 -17.53
N ILE A 34 3.41 56.66 -17.28
CA ILE A 34 4.20 55.43 -17.27
C ILE A 34 3.75 54.47 -16.15
N LEU A 35 3.47 55.00 -14.96
CA LEU A 35 2.94 54.25 -13.82
C LEU A 35 1.54 53.72 -14.12
N LEU A 36 0.70 54.48 -14.84
CA LEU A 36 -0.62 54.03 -15.30
C LEU A 36 -0.49 52.88 -16.29
N TYR A 37 0.43 52.94 -17.26
CA TYR A 37 0.67 51.83 -18.19
C TYR A 37 1.25 50.60 -17.48
N ILE A 38 2.15 50.79 -16.52
CA ILE A 38 2.74 49.69 -15.73
C ILE A 38 1.66 49.02 -14.85
N THR A 39 0.81 49.80 -14.19
CA THR A 39 -0.27 49.27 -13.35
C THR A 39 -1.36 48.58 -14.18
N ALA A 40 -1.71 49.12 -15.35
CA ALA A 40 -2.59 48.46 -16.31
C ALA A 40 -1.99 47.14 -16.84
N ALA A 41 -0.69 47.14 -17.18
CA ALA A 41 0.02 45.94 -17.62
C ALA A 41 0.10 44.88 -16.51
N LEU A 42 0.38 45.28 -15.28
CA LEU A 42 0.36 44.40 -14.10
C LEU A 42 -1.04 43.84 -13.86
N GLY A 43 -2.09 44.64 -14.04
CA GLY A 43 -3.47 44.20 -13.90
C GLY A 43 -3.87 43.07 -14.87
N VAL A 44 -3.22 42.98 -16.03
CA VAL A 44 -3.46 41.91 -17.03
C VAL A 44 -2.46 40.75 -16.86
N LEU A 45 -1.19 41.06 -16.61
CA LEU A 45 -0.12 40.05 -16.50
C LEU A 45 -0.20 39.24 -15.21
N MET A 46 -0.58 39.86 -14.09
CA MET A 46 -0.58 39.20 -12.79
C MET A 46 -1.66 38.09 -12.72
N PRO A 47 -2.91 38.30 -13.16
CA PRO A 47 -3.90 37.22 -13.26
C PRO A 47 -3.47 36.11 -14.24
N ALA A 48 -2.83 36.47 -15.36
CA ALA A 48 -2.34 35.48 -16.32
C ALA A 48 -1.22 34.61 -15.72
N PHE A 49 -0.29 35.20 -14.97
CA PHE A 49 0.77 34.47 -14.27
C PHE A 49 0.21 33.59 -13.14
N VAL A 50 -0.72 34.10 -12.35
CA VAL A 50 -1.42 33.31 -11.31
C VAL A 50 -2.20 32.15 -11.94
N TYR A 51 -2.85 32.36 -13.07
CA TYR A 51 -3.54 31.30 -13.80
C TYR A 51 -2.57 30.21 -14.29
N LEU A 52 -1.40 30.59 -14.83
CA LEU A 52 -0.37 29.65 -15.24
C LEU A 52 0.20 28.85 -14.07
N LEU A 53 0.45 29.50 -12.93
CA LEU A 53 0.89 28.83 -11.69
C LEU A 53 -0.18 27.88 -11.18
N TYR A 54 -1.43 28.32 -11.08
CA TYR A 54 -2.56 27.50 -10.66
C TYR A 54 -2.70 26.27 -11.56
N HIS A 55 -2.65 26.44 -12.88
CA HIS A 55 -2.80 25.33 -13.81
C HIS A 55 -1.65 24.32 -13.71
N LYS A 56 -0.42 24.78 -13.41
CA LYS A 56 0.73 23.90 -13.15
C LYS A 56 0.58 23.13 -11.83
N CYS A 57 0.24 23.83 -10.74
CA CYS A 57 0.02 23.20 -9.44
C CYS A 57 -1.14 22.20 -9.52
N HIS A 58 -2.26 22.57 -10.13
CA HIS A 58 -3.42 21.70 -10.30
C HIS A 58 -3.08 20.45 -11.13
N ALA A 59 -2.36 20.61 -12.25
CA ALA A 59 -1.91 19.47 -13.04
C ALA A 59 -0.93 18.55 -12.27
N TYR A 60 -0.10 19.10 -11.38
CA TYR A 60 0.76 18.32 -10.49
C TYR A 60 -0.08 17.52 -9.48
N TYR A 61 -1.02 18.17 -8.80
CA TYR A 61 -1.92 17.51 -7.86
C TYR A 61 -2.77 16.42 -8.52
N GLU A 62 -3.31 16.65 -9.73
CA GLU A 62 -4.05 15.62 -10.45
C GLU A 62 -3.19 14.40 -10.78
N ARG A 63 -1.92 14.60 -11.18
CA ARG A 63 -0.99 13.50 -11.45
C ARG A 63 -0.64 12.73 -10.17
N TYR A 64 -0.41 13.44 -9.07
CA TYR A 64 -0.15 12.83 -7.77
C TYR A 64 -1.36 12.01 -7.29
N ALA A 65 -2.56 12.57 -7.37
CA ALA A 65 -3.80 11.89 -7.01
C ALA A 65 -4.02 10.61 -7.85
N LYS A 66 -3.83 10.70 -9.18
CA LYS A 66 -3.93 9.53 -10.08
C LYS A 66 -2.90 8.46 -9.73
N LYS A 67 -1.62 8.83 -9.54
CA LYS A 67 -0.58 7.88 -9.13
C LYS A 67 -0.90 7.21 -7.80
N LYS A 68 -1.46 7.96 -6.84
CA LYS A 68 -1.86 7.42 -5.53
C LYS A 68 -3.02 6.44 -5.66
N GLU A 69 -4.02 6.74 -6.49
CA GLU A 69 -5.12 5.83 -6.78
C GLU A 69 -4.67 4.56 -7.52
N GLU A 70 -3.77 4.69 -8.50
CA GLU A 70 -3.17 3.57 -9.21
C GLU A 70 -2.38 2.66 -8.26
N LYS A 71 -1.59 3.24 -7.35
CA LYS A 71 -0.88 2.48 -6.31
C LYS A 71 -1.84 1.74 -5.39
N ARG A 72 -2.88 2.42 -4.89
CA ARG A 72 -3.89 1.78 -4.03
C ARG A 72 -4.57 0.62 -4.75
N LEU A 73 -4.96 0.81 -6.00
CA LEU A 73 -5.59 -0.22 -6.81
C LEU A 73 -4.63 -1.39 -7.07
N ALA A 74 -3.34 -1.11 -7.32
CA ALA A 74 -2.32 -2.15 -7.45
C ALA A 74 -2.11 -2.95 -6.15
N GLU A 75 -2.15 -2.29 -5.00
CA GLU A 75 -2.06 -2.94 -3.68
C GLU A 75 -3.30 -3.77 -3.37
N GLU A 76 -4.50 -3.27 -3.65
CA GLU A 76 -5.76 -4.02 -3.51
C GLU A 76 -5.77 -5.26 -4.42
N LEU A 77 -5.25 -5.11 -5.64
CA LEU A 77 -5.07 -6.20 -6.59
C LEU A 77 -4.00 -7.21 -6.15
N ALA A 78 -2.92 -6.79 -5.49
CA ALA A 78 -1.94 -7.70 -4.94
C ALA A 78 -2.54 -8.46 -3.74
N GLN A 79 -3.22 -7.76 -2.83
CA GLN A 79 -3.84 -8.36 -1.65
C GLN A 79 -5.00 -9.31 -1.97
N SER A 80 -5.60 -9.23 -3.15
CA SER A 80 -6.63 -10.17 -3.60
C SER A 80 -6.07 -11.40 -4.33
N GLU A 81 -4.75 -11.50 -4.53
CA GLU A 81 -4.14 -12.71 -5.07
C GLU A 81 -4.23 -13.88 -4.10
N ALA A 82 -4.34 -15.09 -4.66
CA ALA A 82 -4.22 -16.32 -3.89
C ALA A 82 -3.16 -17.24 -4.47
N VAL A 83 -2.47 -17.95 -3.59
CA VAL A 83 -1.52 -19.00 -3.94
C VAL A 83 -1.78 -20.24 -3.09
N VAL A 84 -1.72 -21.39 -3.74
CA VAL A 84 -1.77 -22.70 -3.09
C VAL A 84 -0.34 -23.23 -3.03
N ILE A 85 0.17 -23.45 -1.82
CA ILE A 85 1.54 -23.91 -1.59
C ILE A 85 1.49 -25.35 -1.07
N VAL A 86 2.03 -26.27 -1.85
CA VAL A 86 2.03 -27.70 -1.53
C VAL A 86 3.36 -28.09 -0.91
N LEU A 87 3.29 -28.40 0.39
CA LEU A 87 4.38 -28.90 1.21
C LEU A 87 4.29 -30.42 1.29
N GLY A 88 4.65 -31.05 0.17
CA GLY A 88 4.59 -32.49 -0.02
C GLY A 88 5.21 -32.87 -1.36
N LYS A 89 5.05 -34.14 -1.74
CA LYS A 89 5.48 -34.63 -3.06
C LYS A 89 4.38 -34.46 -4.10
N GLU A 90 4.74 -34.33 -5.37
CA GLU A 90 3.78 -34.26 -6.49
C GLU A 90 2.90 -35.51 -6.61
N ASP A 91 3.43 -36.67 -6.23
CA ASP A 91 2.71 -37.95 -6.16
C ASP A 91 2.23 -38.30 -4.74
N GLY A 92 2.30 -37.34 -3.81
CA GLY A 92 1.94 -37.52 -2.41
C GLY A 92 0.43 -37.51 -2.15
N MET A 93 0.04 -37.82 -0.92
CA MET A 93 -1.38 -37.86 -0.53
C MET A 93 -2.05 -36.48 -0.60
N ALA A 94 -1.27 -35.42 -0.42
CA ALA A 94 -1.73 -34.03 -0.47
C ALA A 94 -1.98 -33.50 -1.90
N ALA A 95 -1.35 -34.11 -2.91
CA ALA A 95 -1.33 -33.57 -4.28
C ALA A 95 -2.71 -33.52 -4.97
N PRO A 96 -3.58 -34.56 -4.87
CA PRO A 96 -4.92 -34.49 -5.45
C PRO A 96 -5.75 -33.36 -4.82
N TRP A 97 -5.65 -33.16 -3.51
CA TRP A 97 -6.38 -32.13 -2.78
C TRP A 97 -5.93 -30.73 -3.13
N ALA A 98 -4.63 -30.55 -3.39
CA ALA A 98 -4.08 -29.30 -3.90
C ALA A 98 -4.69 -28.90 -5.24
N LYS A 99 -4.88 -29.87 -6.14
CA LYS A 99 -5.55 -29.62 -7.43
C LYS A 99 -7.01 -29.28 -7.23
N VAL A 100 -7.73 -30.01 -6.38
CA VAL A 100 -9.16 -29.74 -6.11
C VAL A 100 -9.38 -28.32 -5.57
N ILE A 101 -8.56 -27.87 -4.61
CA ILE A 101 -8.71 -26.51 -4.07
C ILE A 101 -8.25 -25.45 -5.07
N HIS A 102 -7.20 -25.73 -5.84
CA HIS A 102 -6.71 -24.82 -6.87
C HIS A 102 -7.75 -24.61 -7.97
N ASP A 103 -8.37 -25.69 -8.45
CA ASP A 103 -9.44 -25.64 -9.46
C ASP A 103 -10.66 -24.87 -8.90
N LYS A 104 -11.07 -25.15 -7.66
CA LYS A 104 -12.18 -24.43 -7.03
C LYS A 104 -11.89 -22.94 -6.87
N LEU A 105 -10.67 -22.57 -6.49
CA LEU A 105 -10.26 -21.17 -6.42
C LEU A 105 -10.17 -20.54 -7.83
N CYS A 106 -9.81 -21.29 -8.87
CA CYS A 106 -9.84 -20.80 -10.25
C CYS A 106 -11.25 -20.46 -10.73
N ASP A 107 -12.27 -21.21 -10.28
CA ASP A 107 -13.66 -21.00 -10.66
C ASP A 107 -14.27 -19.75 -9.99
N GLU A 108 -13.89 -19.47 -8.74
CA GLU A 108 -14.49 -18.41 -7.93
C GLU A 108 -13.70 -17.08 -7.98
N MET A 109 -12.37 -17.14 -8.16
CA MET A 109 -11.53 -15.94 -8.12
C MET A 109 -11.40 -15.26 -9.48
N VAL A 110 -11.41 -13.92 -9.48
CA VAL A 110 -11.20 -13.10 -10.69
C VAL A 110 -9.81 -13.31 -11.29
N ARG A 111 -8.79 -13.42 -10.43
CA ARG A 111 -7.42 -13.75 -10.84
C ARG A 111 -7.16 -15.22 -10.56
N LYS A 112 -6.56 -15.88 -11.54
CA LYS A 112 -6.20 -17.28 -11.40
C LYS A 112 -5.20 -17.46 -10.26
N PRO A 113 -5.48 -18.31 -9.26
CA PRO A 113 -4.55 -18.60 -8.19
C PRO A 113 -3.29 -19.29 -8.72
N MET A 114 -2.16 -19.03 -8.08
CA MET A 114 -0.90 -19.72 -8.37
C MET A 114 -0.84 -21.06 -7.62
N LEU A 115 -0.11 -22.04 -8.16
CA LEU A 115 0.16 -23.31 -7.50
C LEU A 115 1.67 -23.50 -7.42
N TRP A 116 2.20 -23.55 -6.20
CA TRP A 116 3.63 -23.71 -5.94
C TRP A 116 3.90 -25.01 -5.20
N TRP A 117 4.84 -25.79 -5.73
CA TRP A 117 5.36 -26.98 -5.06
C TRP A 117 6.58 -26.62 -4.23
N SER A 118 6.74 -27.30 -3.10
CA SER A 118 7.91 -27.14 -2.23
C SER A 118 9.26 -27.28 -2.97
N ASP A 119 9.34 -28.11 -4.01
CA ASP A 119 10.56 -28.29 -4.82
C ASP A 119 10.87 -27.13 -5.78
N SER A 120 9.84 -26.38 -6.21
CA SER A 120 9.95 -25.31 -7.21
C SER A 120 9.65 -23.92 -6.63
N LEU A 121 9.58 -23.80 -5.31
CA LEU A 121 9.18 -22.57 -4.63
C LEU A 121 10.35 -21.57 -4.61
N ASP A 122 10.15 -20.40 -5.22
CA ASP A 122 11.09 -19.29 -5.08
C ASP A 122 10.81 -18.51 -3.80
N ILE A 123 11.79 -18.49 -2.91
CA ILE A 123 11.76 -17.75 -1.65
C ILE A 123 11.56 -16.25 -1.90
N LYS A 124 12.13 -15.69 -2.97
CA LYS A 124 12.01 -14.26 -3.28
C LYS A 124 10.58 -13.90 -3.66
N GLU A 125 9.92 -14.76 -4.45
CA GLU A 125 8.52 -14.58 -4.80
C GLU A 125 7.64 -14.70 -3.55
N LEU A 126 7.89 -15.70 -2.69
CA LEU A 126 7.15 -15.85 -1.43
C LEU A 126 7.34 -14.67 -0.47
N MET A 127 8.56 -14.12 -0.36
CA MET A 127 8.84 -12.94 0.47
C MET A 127 8.19 -11.66 -0.06
N ALA A 128 8.05 -11.54 -1.39
CA ALA A 128 7.41 -10.39 -2.03
C ALA A 128 5.88 -10.51 -2.08
N PHE A 129 5.34 -11.72 -2.01
CA PHE A 129 3.92 -12.02 -2.11
C PHE A 129 3.10 -11.31 -1.03
N GLN A 130 1.92 -10.84 -1.42
CA GLN A 130 0.91 -10.22 -0.56
C GLN A 130 -0.43 -10.84 -0.96
N GLY A 131 -1.30 -11.13 0.01
CA GLY A 131 -2.59 -11.77 -0.29
C GLY A 131 -2.78 -13.10 0.46
N PHE A 132 -3.47 -14.04 -0.18
CA PHE A 132 -3.93 -15.28 0.44
C PHE A 132 -3.01 -16.47 0.12
N CYS A 133 -2.53 -17.16 1.15
CA CYS A 133 -1.74 -18.38 1.03
C CYS A 133 -2.51 -19.58 1.61
N VAL A 134 -2.76 -20.59 0.79
CA VAL A 134 -3.32 -21.87 1.26
C VAL A 134 -2.19 -22.89 1.29
N PHE A 135 -1.76 -23.28 2.49
CA PHE A 135 -0.72 -24.28 2.66
C PHE A 135 -1.34 -25.66 2.78
N ILE A 136 -0.83 -26.61 2.00
CA ILE A 136 -1.21 -28.01 2.09
C ILE A 136 0.01 -28.80 2.53
N ALA A 137 -0.01 -29.31 3.76
CA ALA A 137 1.12 -29.93 4.41
C ALA A 137 0.95 -31.43 4.57
N GLU A 138 1.89 -32.19 4.01
CA GLU A 138 1.99 -33.64 4.17
C GLU A 138 2.95 -33.98 5.33
N THR A 139 2.49 -34.83 6.24
CA THR A 139 3.30 -35.39 7.33
C THR A 139 3.57 -36.87 7.05
N THR A 140 4.84 -37.23 6.94
CA THR A 140 5.26 -38.62 6.77
C THR A 140 5.36 -39.34 8.12
N ALA A 141 5.52 -40.68 8.05
CA ALA A 141 5.60 -41.55 9.22
C ALA A 141 6.61 -41.03 10.26
N GLY A 142 6.25 -41.15 11.53
CA GLY A 142 7.02 -40.61 12.66
C GLY A 142 6.88 -39.09 12.85
N GLY A 143 5.93 -38.44 12.17
CA GLY A 143 5.69 -37.00 12.32
C GLY A 143 6.77 -36.14 11.67
N THR A 144 7.36 -36.62 10.58
CA THR A 144 8.44 -35.95 9.85
C THR A 144 7.89 -35.22 8.61
N PRO A 145 8.53 -34.14 8.14
CA PRO A 145 8.23 -33.55 6.84
C PRO A 145 8.76 -34.43 5.70
N THR A 146 8.21 -34.22 4.49
CA THR A 146 8.86 -34.76 3.29
C THR A 146 10.23 -34.11 3.09
N PRO A 147 11.21 -34.78 2.44
CA PRO A 147 12.51 -34.18 2.17
C PRO A 147 12.42 -32.86 1.37
N SER A 148 11.42 -32.74 0.50
CA SER A 148 11.13 -31.52 -0.27
C SER A 148 10.61 -30.36 0.59
N THR A 149 10.11 -30.64 1.80
CA THR A 149 9.47 -29.66 2.70
C THR A 149 10.37 -29.27 3.88
N GLU A 150 11.39 -30.07 4.19
CA GLU A 150 12.25 -29.80 5.35
C GLU A 150 12.91 -28.42 5.29
N TRP A 151 13.43 -28.06 4.11
CA TRP A 151 14.13 -26.79 3.91
C TRP A 151 13.23 -25.56 4.14
N ILE A 152 11.95 -25.58 3.74
CA ILE A 152 11.07 -24.39 3.90
C ILE A 152 10.72 -24.20 5.36
N LEU A 153 10.57 -25.29 6.10
CA LEU A 153 10.33 -25.26 7.53
C LEU A 153 11.55 -24.63 8.22
N GLU A 154 12.76 -25.13 7.96
CA GLU A 154 14.01 -24.57 8.50
C GLU A 154 14.17 -23.09 8.12
N TRP A 155 13.93 -22.75 6.84
CA TRP A 155 13.99 -21.38 6.37
C TRP A 155 13.01 -20.44 7.09
N LEU A 156 11.78 -20.89 7.37
CA LEU A 156 10.82 -20.10 8.15
C LEU A 156 11.27 -19.90 9.60
N GLU A 157 12.03 -20.84 10.17
CA GLU A 157 12.63 -20.71 11.50
C GLU A 157 13.77 -19.69 11.50
N ASP A 158 14.64 -19.74 10.49
CA ASP A 158 15.70 -18.75 10.30
C ASP A 158 15.13 -17.35 10.06
N LEU A 159 14.08 -17.25 9.24
CA LEU A 159 13.35 -16.01 8.98
C LEU A 159 12.72 -15.44 10.27
N ALA A 160 12.17 -16.31 11.12
CA ALA A 160 11.61 -15.91 12.40
C ALA A 160 12.69 -15.39 13.37
N ALA A 161 13.90 -15.92 13.30
CA ALA A 161 15.03 -15.49 14.10
C ALA A 161 15.69 -14.18 13.60
N ASP A 162 15.73 -13.95 12.28
CA ASP A 162 16.32 -12.74 11.69
C ASP A 162 15.30 -11.60 11.52
N SER A 163 15.31 -10.68 12.49
CA SER A 163 14.47 -9.47 12.47
C SER A 163 14.65 -8.59 11.23
N LYS A 164 15.83 -8.56 10.59
CA LYS A 164 16.06 -7.75 9.38
C LYS A 164 15.43 -8.41 8.17
N LEU A 165 15.56 -9.72 8.04
CA LEU A 165 14.95 -10.49 6.97
C LEU A 165 13.42 -10.49 7.10
N LYS A 166 12.91 -10.66 8.32
CA LYS A 166 11.48 -10.55 8.63
C LYS A 166 10.87 -9.22 8.20
N LYS A 167 11.54 -8.08 8.45
CA LYS A 167 11.07 -6.75 8.02
C LYS A 167 11.08 -6.54 6.51
N LYS A 168 11.92 -7.27 5.78
CA LYS A 168 11.99 -7.20 4.31
C LYS A 168 10.94 -8.07 3.64
N ALA A 169 10.42 -9.07 4.34
CA ALA A 169 9.44 -9.99 3.81
C ALA A 169 8.02 -9.51 4.16
N ASN A 170 7.09 -9.61 3.20
CA ASN A 170 5.72 -9.12 3.34
C ASN A 170 4.81 -10.09 4.12
N PHE A 171 5.35 -10.85 5.08
CA PHE A 171 4.58 -11.87 5.81
C PHE A 171 3.46 -11.25 6.65
N ASP A 172 3.57 -10.00 7.08
CA ASP A 172 2.51 -9.23 7.74
C ASP A 172 1.29 -8.97 6.84
N LYS A 173 1.51 -8.94 5.52
CA LYS A 173 0.47 -8.78 4.49
C LYS A 173 -0.04 -10.11 3.93
N ILE A 174 0.50 -11.23 4.41
CA ILE A 174 0.04 -12.58 4.04
C ILE A 174 -1.06 -13.02 5.00
N ARG A 175 -2.17 -13.43 4.42
CA ARG A 175 -3.28 -14.11 5.07
C ARG A 175 -3.23 -15.58 4.72
N PHE A 176 -3.30 -16.47 5.69
CA PHE A 176 -3.07 -17.89 5.42
C PHE A 176 -4.11 -18.84 5.99
N SER A 177 -4.22 -19.99 5.32
CA SER A 177 -4.94 -21.18 5.74
C SER A 177 -4.00 -22.38 5.65
N ILE A 178 -4.19 -23.38 6.51
CA ILE A 178 -3.38 -24.60 6.51
C ILE A 178 -4.29 -25.81 6.50
N VAL A 179 -4.03 -26.72 5.58
CA VAL A 179 -4.58 -28.07 5.54
C VAL A 179 -3.46 -29.06 5.79
N GLY A 180 -3.60 -29.90 6.81
CA GLY A 180 -2.67 -30.97 7.13
C GLY A 180 -3.18 -32.34 6.73
N PHE A 181 -2.31 -33.15 6.13
CA PHE A 181 -2.51 -34.58 5.92
C PHE A 181 -1.47 -35.37 6.72
N GLY A 182 -1.92 -36.23 7.63
CA GLY A 182 -1.04 -37.11 8.40
C GLY A 182 -1.80 -38.27 9.03
N SER A 183 -1.09 -39.31 9.48
CA SER A 183 -1.72 -40.49 10.09
C SER A 183 -1.87 -40.32 11.60
N SER A 184 -3.03 -40.72 12.14
CA SER A 184 -3.22 -40.84 13.59
C SER A 184 -2.35 -41.92 14.23
N ASP A 185 -1.83 -42.87 13.43
CA ASP A 185 -1.02 -43.99 13.89
C ASP A 185 0.34 -43.54 14.43
N ASP A 186 0.81 -42.36 14.03
CA ASP A 186 2.03 -41.73 14.54
C ASP A 186 1.86 -41.17 15.97
N GLY A 187 0.71 -41.40 16.59
CA GLY A 187 0.34 -40.91 17.91
C GLY A 187 0.06 -39.40 17.92
N ASN A 188 -0.40 -38.90 19.07
CA ASN A 188 -0.81 -37.49 19.19
C ASN A 188 0.33 -36.49 18.88
N ALA A 189 1.57 -36.87 19.21
CA ALA A 189 2.75 -36.04 18.93
C ALA A 189 3.12 -36.02 17.45
N GLY A 190 2.89 -37.10 16.70
CA GLY A 190 3.24 -37.24 15.29
C GLY A 190 2.12 -36.83 14.32
N PHE A 191 0.86 -37.05 14.70
CA PHE A 191 -0.31 -36.73 13.87
C PHE A 191 -0.25 -35.28 13.38
N ASN A 192 -0.15 -35.05 12.07
CA ASN A 192 -0.11 -33.71 11.48
C ASN A 192 0.93 -32.74 12.09
N LYS A 193 2.08 -33.26 12.54
CA LYS A 193 3.13 -32.47 13.17
C LYS A 193 3.68 -31.36 12.26
N VAL A 194 3.72 -31.58 10.95
CA VAL A 194 4.20 -30.57 9.99
C VAL A 194 3.26 -29.36 9.95
N ALA A 195 1.96 -29.58 9.76
CA ALA A 195 0.95 -28.53 9.72
C ALA A 195 0.95 -27.69 11.01
N ARG A 196 1.06 -28.34 12.17
CA ARG A 196 1.15 -27.63 13.47
C ARG A 196 2.44 -26.83 13.64
N THR A 197 3.56 -27.35 13.13
CA THR A 197 4.85 -26.64 13.16
C THR A 197 4.79 -25.42 12.25
N LEU A 198 4.25 -25.58 11.04
CA LEU A 198 4.05 -24.51 10.08
C LEU A 198 3.17 -23.40 10.66
N LEU A 199 2.04 -23.74 11.29
CA LEU A 199 1.17 -22.78 11.97
C LEU A 199 1.93 -21.88 12.93
N LYS A 200 2.74 -22.48 13.81
CA LYS A 200 3.53 -21.72 14.80
C LYS A 200 4.52 -20.79 14.12
N ARG A 201 5.25 -21.29 13.11
CA ARG A 201 6.27 -20.51 12.40
C ARG A 201 5.65 -19.35 11.62
N LEU A 202 4.53 -19.58 10.92
CA LEU A 202 3.78 -18.54 10.19
C LEU A 202 3.25 -17.44 11.11
N LYS A 203 2.75 -17.79 12.31
CA LYS A 203 2.35 -16.81 13.31
C LYS A 203 3.54 -15.97 13.82
N ILE A 204 4.70 -16.59 14.04
CA ILE A 204 5.90 -15.89 14.51
C ILE A 204 6.42 -14.90 13.46
N VAL A 205 6.38 -15.25 12.17
CA VAL A 205 6.82 -14.34 11.09
C VAL A 205 5.82 -13.22 10.80
N GLY A 206 4.61 -13.27 11.38
CA GLY A 206 3.66 -12.15 11.40
C GLY A 206 2.45 -12.32 10.48
N SER A 207 2.27 -13.48 9.86
CA SER A 207 1.11 -13.72 8.98
C SER A 207 -0.19 -13.89 9.73
N LYS A 208 -1.29 -13.46 9.11
CA LYS A 208 -2.64 -13.53 9.70
C LYS A 208 -3.34 -14.82 9.28
N GLN A 209 -3.72 -15.64 10.26
CA GLN A 209 -4.52 -16.84 10.00
C GLN A 209 -5.98 -16.45 9.70
N ILE A 210 -6.58 -16.99 8.63
CA ILE A 210 -7.98 -16.69 8.25
C ILE A 210 -8.97 -17.82 8.52
N THR A 211 -8.48 -19.05 8.69
CA THR A 211 -9.28 -20.26 8.98
C THR A 211 -8.56 -21.11 10.00
N GLU A 212 -9.29 -21.88 10.80
CA GLU A 212 -8.68 -22.88 11.66
C GLU A 212 -7.90 -23.91 10.84
N VAL A 213 -6.88 -24.51 11.45
CA VAL A 213 -6.05 -25.51 10.75
C VAL A 213 -6.84 -26.81 10.63
N GLU A 214 -7.16 -27.19 9.40
CA GLU A 214 -7.87 -28.44 9.13
C GLU A 214 -6.90 -29.62 9.08
N LEU A 215 -7.16 -30.62 9.91
CA LEU A 215 -6.31 -31.80 10.06
C LEU A 215 -7.06 -33.04 9.57
N PHE A 216 -6.57 -33.60 8.48
CA PHE A 216 -7.07 -34.84 7.89
C PHE A 216 -6.24 -36.02 8.35
N ASN A 217 -6.94 -37.10 8.67
CA ASN A 217 -6.34 -38.39 8.97
C ASN A 217 -6.22 -39.19 7.69
N THR A 218 -5.01 -39.56 7.28
CA THR A 218 -4.78 -40.38 6.08
C THR A 218 -5.30 -41.80 6.22
N ALA A 219 -5.64 -42.25 7.44
CA ALA A 219 -6.29 -43.53 7.68
C ALA A 219 -7.83 -43.47 7.50
N ASP A 220 -8.42 -42.27 7.40
CA ASP A 220 -9.86 -42.13 7.11
C ASP A 220 -10.17 -42.52 5.66
N THR A 221 -11.44 -42.84 5.39
CA THR A 221 -11.89 -43.13 4.02
C THR A 221 -11.91 -41.86 3.17
N ASP A 222 -11.56 -41.99 1.89
CA ASP A 222 -11.55 -40.88 0.93
C ASP A 222 -12.87 -40.11 0.92
N LYS A 223 -14.01 -40.81 1.07
CA LYS A 223 -15.33 -40.16 1.13
C LYS A 223 -15.46 -39.19 2.30
N LYS A 224 -14.99 -39.58 3.50
CA LYS A 224 -15.05 -38.74 4.69
C LYS A 224 -14.10 -37.55 4.58
N ILE A 225 -12.93 -37.76 3.98
CA ILE A 225 -11.96 -36.69 3.69
C ILE A 225 -12.58 -35.71 2.68
N MET A 226 -13.18 -36.20 1.59
CA MET A 226 -13.87 -35.40 0.58
C MET A 226 -14.96 -34.51 1.19
N GLU A 227 -15.88 -35.07 1.98
CA GLU A 227 -17.00 -34.33 2.57
C GLU A 227 -16.49 -33.16 3.44
N ARG A 228 -15.55 -33.43 4.35
CA ARG A 228 -14.92 -32.40 5.18
C ARG A 228 -14.09 -31.38 4.38
N PHE A 229 -13.41 -31.83 3.33
CA PHE A 229 -12.62 -30.94 2.49
C PHE A 229 -13.50 -29.98 1.68
N VAL A 230 -14.67 -30.44 1.24
CA VAL A 230 -15.67 -29.59 0.58
C VAL A 230 -16.20 -28.54 1.56
N GLU A 231 -16.56 -28.92 2.78
CA GLU A 231 -16.98 -27.97 3.84
C GLU A 231 -15.91 -26.91 4.10
N PHE A 232 -14.67 -27.36 4.32
CA PHE A 232 -13.52 -26.47 4.49
C PHE A 232 -13.34 -25.49 3.32
N SER A 233 -13.46 -25.97 2.08
CA SER A 233 -13.27 -25.11 0.90
C SER A 233 -14.33 -24.02 0.79
N PHE A 234 -15.56 -24.24 1.26
CA PHE A 234 -16.58 -23.20 1.34
C PHE A 234 -16.26 -22.19 2.45
N GLU A 235 -15.85 -22.67 3.62
CA GLU A 235 -15.44 -21.80 4.72
C GLU A 235 -14.23 -20.94 4.33
N LEU A 236 -13.26 -21.52 3.60
CA LEU A 236 -12.10 -20.79 3.10
C LEU A 236 -12.52 -19.61 2.20
N LEU A 237 -13.39 -19.85 1.22
CA LEU A 237 -13.88 -18.80 0.33
C LEU A 237 -14.60 -17.69 1.12
N LEU A 238 -15.46 -18.07 2.07
CA LEU A 238 -16.16 -17.11 2.92
C LEU A 238 -15.19 -16.26 3.75
N GLN A 239 -14.11 -16.87 4.26
CA GLN A 239 -13.09 -16.15 5.02
C GLN A 239 -12.20 -15.28 4.13
N MET A 240 -11.92 -15.71 2.91
CA MET A 240 -11.21 -14.89 1.92
C MET A 240 -12.01 -13.63 1.59
N ASP A 241 -13.31 -13.75 1.33
CA ASP A 241 -14.20 -12.61 1.07
C ASP A 241 -14.23 -11.60 2.22
N LYS A 242 -14.37 -12.08 3.47
CA LYS A 242 -14.34 -11.22 4.67
C LYS A 242 -13.05 -10.42 4.81
N HIS A 243 -11.94 -10.97 4.31
CA HIS A 243 -10.61 -10.39 4.42
C HIS A 243 -10.13 -9.70 3.15
N LEU A 244 -11.01 -9.50 2.15
CA LEU A 244 -10.69 -8.67 0.99
C LEU A 244 -10.56 -7.19 1.39
N PRO A 245 -9.63 -6.46 0.76
CA PRO A 245 -9.47 -5.03 1.03
C PRO A 245 -10.77 -4.28 0.67
N GLY A 246 -11.25 -3.46 1.59
CA GLY A 246 -12.49 -2.69 1.44
C GLY A 246 -13.75 -3.34 2.03
N MET A 247 -13.73 -4.62 2.40
CA MET A 247 -14.85 -5.32 3.07
C MET A 247 -14.68 -5.42 4.60
N GLY A 248 -13.46 -5.30 5.10
CA GLY A 248 -13.14 -5.31 6.53
C GLY A 248 -13.26 -3.93 7.18
N GLY A 249 -14.47 -3.54 7.59
CA GLY A 249 -14.59 -2.53 8.65
C GLY A 249 -14.15 -3.14 9.98
N GLN A 250 -13.01 -2.70 10.52
CA GLN A 250 -12.53 -2.95 11.89
C GLN A 250 -12.95 -4.30 12.51
N THR A 251 -12.19 -5.35 12.20
CA THR A 251 -12.08 -6.51 13.08
C THR A 251 -10.61 -6.84 13.30
N ASP A 252 -9.97 -5.92 14.02
CA ASP A 252 -8.86 -6.28 14.91
C ASP A 252 -9.48 -7.02 16.11
N GLU A 253 -9.76 -8.31 15.93
CA GLU A 253 -9.97 -9.18 17.08
C GLU A 253 -8.61 -9.38 17.76
N SER A 254 -8.54 -8.80 18.96
CA SER A 254 -7.49 -8.91 19.95
C SER A 254 -7.23 -10.38 20.30
N ASP A 255 -6.13 -10.93 19.81
CA ASP A 255 -5.47 -12.05 20.50
C ASP A 255 -4.82 -11.49 21.76
N GLY A 256 -5.37 -11.89 22.91
CA GLY A 256 -4.97 -11.41 24.23
C GLY A 256 -3.52 -11.74 24.57
N PHE A 257 -2.73 -10.70 24.79
CA PHE A 257 -1.54 -10.76 25.63
C PHE A 257 -1.54 -9.55 26.56
N GLU A 258 -1.91 -9.78 27.82
CA GLU A 258 -1.81 -8.78 28.88
C GLU A 258 -0.34 -8.47 29.18
N SER A 259 0.10 -7.27 28.80
CA SER A 259 1.21 -6.60 29.47
C SER A 259 0.89 -5.10 29.50
N SER A 260 0.23 -4.68 30.58
CA SER A 260 -0.08 -3.28 30.84
C SER A 260 1.03 -2.65 31.68
N SER A 261 1.97 -1.98 31.01
CA SER A 261 2.73 -0.87 31.60
C SER A 261 2.42 0.40 30.82
N GLN A 262 1.86 1.36 31.53
CA GLN A 262 1.41 2.68 31.09
C GLN A 262 2.52 3.47 30.39
N SER A 263 2.18 4.16 29.30
CA SER A 263 2.45 5.60 29.18
C SER A 263 1.68 6.20 27.99
N SER A 264 0.97 7.28 28.30
CA SER A 264 0.32 8.20 27.37
C SER A 264 1.37 9.09 26.69
N GLY A 265 1.26 9.23 25.37
CA GLY A 265 2.04 10.22 24.61
C GLY A 265 1.39 10.49 23.27
N SER A 266 0.58 11.55 23.20
CA SER A 266 0.26 12.23 21.95
C SER A 266 1.53 12.81 21.36
N ALA A 267 1.79 12.52 20.09
CA ALA A 267 2.61 13.34 19.23
C ALA A 267 2.14 13.16 17.78
N SER A 268 1.76 14.28 17.20
CA SER A 268 1.61 14.56 15.78
C SER A 268 2.98 14.59 15.10
N ASP A 269 2.96 14.87 13.78
CA ASP A 269 4.08 15.28 12.93
C ASP A 269 4.84 14.09 12.32
N ASP A 270 5.31 14.13 11.08
CA ASP A 270 5.18 15.06 9.96
C ASP A 270 5.67 14.26 8.73
N ASP A 271 5.28 14.71 7.54
CA ASP A 271 5.75 14.20 6.26
C ASP A 271 7.27 14.37 6.09
N ASP A 272 7.96 13.35 5.57
CA ASP A 272 9.29 13.48 4.94
C ASP A 272 9.36 12.50 3.75
N ASP A 273 8.96 12.98 2.56
CA ASP A 273 9.28 12.37 1.27
C ASP A 273 10.59 13.01 0.76
N GLU A 274 11.70 12.27 0.81
CA GLU A 274 12.96 12.64 0.16
C GLU A 274 12.80 12.49 -1.38
N GLU A 275 12.74 13.61 -2.10
CA GLU A 275 12.91 13.63 -3.55
C GLU A 275 14.41 13.54 -3.90
N GLU A 276 14.84 12.40 -4.45
CA GLU A 276 16.12 12.29 -5.17
C GLU A 276 15.99 12.97 -6.56
N GLU A 277 16.54 14.17 -6.68
CA GLU A 277 16.83 14.79 -7.98
C GLU A 277 18.12 14.18 -8.57
N GLU A 278 18.00 13.32 -9.60
CA GLU A 278 19.11 13.03 -10.50
C GLU A 278 19.30 14.19 -11.50
N GLU A 279 20.25 15.09 -11.24
CA GLU A 279 20.77 16.02 -12.24
C GLU A 279 21.87 15.36 -13.10
N ASP A 280 21.53 15.09 -14.36
CA ASP A 280 22.46 14.76 -15.44
C ASP A 280 23.27 16.02 -15.84
N GLY A 281 24.58 16.00 -15.57
CA GLY A 281 25.47 17.15 -15.65
C GLY A 281 26.85 16.86 -16.25
N ASN A 282 26.87 16.50 -17.53
CA ASN A 282 28.05 16.39 -18.40
C ASN A 282 29.05 17.57 -18.25
N ARG A 283 30.29 17.31 -17.79
CA ARG A 283 31.46 18.18 -18.04
C ARG A 283 32.71 17.39 -18.44
N LYS A 284 33.02 17.46 -19.73
CA LYS A 284 34.38 17.30 -20.29
C LYS A 284 35.32 18.39 -19.76
N HIS A 285 36.49 18.02 -19.23
CA HIS A 285 37.82 18.67 -19.41
C HIS A 285 38.88 17.86 -18.60
N LYS A 286 39.79 17.10 -19.22
CA LYS A 286 41.10 17.49 -19.81
C LYS A 286 42.20 17.84 -18.77
N LYS A 287 43.13 16.90 -18.55
CA LYS A 287 44.63 17.00 -18.55
C LYS A 287 45.28 16.08 -17.51
N MET A 288 46.07 15.11 -17.99
CA MET A 288 47.55 15.04 -17.88
C MET A 288 48.10 15.00 -16.45
N LYS A 289 48.51 13.81 -15.99
CA LYS A 289 49.92 13.38 -15.95
C LYS A 289 50.01 11.89 -15.70
#